data_AF-A0A2E7LNH9-F1
#
_entry.id   AF-A0A2E7LNH9-F1
#
_cell.length_a   1.000
_cell.length_b   1.000
_cell.length_c   1.000
_cell.angle_alpha   90.00
_cell.angle_beta   90.00
_cell.angle_gamma   90.00
#
_symmetry.space_group_name_H-M   'P 1'
#
loop_
_entity.id
_entity.type
_entity.pdbx_description
1 polymer ?
#
loop_
_entity_poly.entity_id
_entity_poly.type
_entity_poly.pdbx_seq_one_letter_code
_entity_poly.pdbx_strand_id
1 'polypeptide(L)'
;MPTLFNSKVFPLNTTISNKNHLEIGGCSLIDLAEQFGTPLYVFDENTLRNQAEGFLSSFKNLYPNTRVVYACKAFINIPLARYFADLGLGFDVVSGGELAILKAANVDLSTVDFHGNNKTPQEIWTALEWGVGHFVIDSSHELNLLNEYAGQQGIKQNVLVRVSPSIDPHTHRLTTTGVLDSK
;
A
#
# COMPACT_ATOMS: atom_id res chain seq x y z
N MET A 1 21.66 9.02 32.72
CA MET A 1 20.29 9.10 32.15
C MET A 1 20.01 7.78 31.46
N PRO A 2 18.90 7.08 31.73
CA PRO A 2 18.68 5.78 31.13
C PRO A 2 18.36 5.95 29.64
N THR A 3 19.40 5.74 28.84
CA THR A 3 19.38 5.53 27.39
C THR A 3 18.73 4.18 27.09
N LEU A 4 17.40 4.12 27.10
CA LEU A 4 16.65 2.87 26.87
C LEU A 4 15.58 2.96 25.77
N PHE A 5 15.47 4.09 25.07
CA PHE A 5 14.64 4.18 23.87
C PHE A 5 15.52 4.09 22.62
N ASN A 6 15.46 2.94 21.95
CA ASN A 6 15.98 2.85 20.59
C ASN A 6 15.02 3.59 19.66
N SER A 7 15.31 4.86 19.41
CA SER A 7 14.51 5.74 18.55
C SER A 7 14.33 5.21 17.12
N LYS A 8 15.11 4.21 16.70
CA LYS A 8 15.02 3.61 15.35
C LYS A 8 13.83 2.65 15.18
N VAL A 9 13.15 2.25 16.26
CA VAL A 9 12.06 1.24 16.20
C VAL A 9 10.69 1.87 16.44
N PHE A 10 10.62 2.96 17.20
CA PHE A 10 9.38 3.65 17.52
C PHE A 10 9.00 4.68 16.44
N PRO A 11 7.73 5.12 16.40
CA PRO A 11 7.35 6.30 15.64
C PRO A 11 8.23 7.51 15.96
N LEU A 12 8.47 8.37 14.96
CA LEU A 12 9.40 9.50 15.05
C LEU A 12 9.09 10.43 16.22
N ASN A 13 7.81 10.66 16.50
CA ASN A 13 7.36 11.56 17.58
C ASN A 13 7.09 10.84 18.90
N THR A 14 7.90 9.84 19.22
CA THR A 14 7.79 9.12 20.49
C THR A 14 8.61 9.82 21.57
N THR A 15 7.98 10.17 22.69
CA THR A 15 8.63 10.83 23.82
C THR A 15 8.16 10.26 25.16
N ILE A 16 8.86 10.61 26.24
CA ILE A 16 8.42 10.34 27.61
C ILE A 16 8.05 11.68 28.27
N SER A 17 6.81 11.78 28.75
CA SER A 17 6.31 12.99 29.40
C SER A 17 6.92 13.21 30.79
N ASN A 18 6.72 14.39 31.38
CA ASN A 18 7.14 14.68 32.75
C ASN A 18 6.48 13.79 33.81
N LYS A 19 5.34 13.14 33.46
CA LYS A 19 4.67 12.14 34.30
C LYS A 19 5.21 10.72 34.08
N ASN A 20 6.29 10.58 33.31
CA ASN A 20 6.90 9.30 32.94
C ASN A 20 5.96 8.39 32.12
N HIS A 21 5.08 8.99 31.30
CA HIS A 21 4.20 8.27 30.39
C HIS A 21 4.79 8.27 28.97
N LEU A 22 4.60 7.18 28.23
CA LEU A 22 4.90 7.13 26.80
C LEU A 22 3.90 7.98 26.03
N GLU A 23 4.40 8.86 25.18
CA GLU A 23 3.61 9.70 24.28
C GLU A 23 4.00 9.43 22.83
N ILE A 24 3.01 9.38 21.94
CA ILE A 24 3.21 9.30 20.49
C ILE A 24 2.46 10.47 19.85
N GLY A 25 3.15 11.32 19.10
CA GLY A 25 2.55 12.49 18.46
C GLY A 25 2.00 13.52 19.48
N GLY A 26 2.53 13.54 20.70
CA GLY A 26 2.04 14.38 21.81
C GLY A 26 0.82 13.81 22.55
N CYS A 27 0.37 12.59 22.21
CA CYS A 27 -0.73 11.93 22.88
C CYS A 27 -0.21 10.88 23.88
N SER A 28 -0.63 10.95 25.14
CA SER A 28 -0.29 9.92 26.14
C SER A 28 -0.96 8.60 25.83
N LEU A 29 -0.19 7.50 25.81
CA LEU A 29 -0.74 6.18 25.54
C LEU A 29 -1.68 5.68 26.66
N ILE A 30 -1.52 6.19 27.88
CA ILE A 30 -2.45 5.91 28.98
C ILE A 30 -3.80 6.56 28.68
N ASP A 31 -3.80 7.85 28.35
CA ASP A 31 -5.03 8.60 28.03
C ASP A 31 -5.74 7.98 26.82
N LEU A 32 -4.98 7.56 25.78
CA LEU A 32 -5.53 6.85 24.62
C LEU A 32 -6.13 5.49 25.00
N ALA A 33 -5.47 4.71 25.86
CA ALA A 33 -5.98 3.42 26.31
C ALA A 33 -7.26 3.55 27.16
N GLU A 34 -7.34 4.58 28.00
CA GLU A 34 -8.54 4.90 28.78
C GLU A 34 -9.69 5.34 27.88
N GLN A 35 -9.41 6.16 26.87
CA GLN A 35 -10.43 6.69 25.96
C GLN A 35 -10.95 5.64 24.96
N PHE A 36 -10.05 4.86 24.36
CA PHE A 36 -10.37 3.97 23.23
C PHE A 36 -10.36 2.47 23.59
N GLY A 37 -9.94 2.12 24.80
CA GLY A 37 -9.80 0.72 25.24
C GLY A 37 -8.54 0.04 24.70
N THR A 38 -8.39 -1.26 25.01
CA THR A 38 -7.26 -2.09 24.55
C THR A 38 -7.72 -3.47 24.09
N PRO A 39 -7.03 -4.12 23.13
CA PRO A 39 -5.82 -3.67 22.42
C PRO A 39 -6.08 -2.50 21.46
N LEU A 40 -5.10 -1.57 21.34
CA LEU A 40 -5.21 -0.36 20.53
C LEU A 40 -4.00 -0.23 19.59
N TYR A 41 -4.27 0.02 18.30
CA TYR A 41 -3.26 0.37 17.31
C TYR A 41 -3.22 1.89 17.14
N VAL A 42 -2.07 2.49 17.41
CA VAL A 42 -1.84 3.94 17.29
C VAL A 42 -0.89 4.20 16.13
N PHE A 43 -1.32 5.03 15.18
CA PHE A 43 -0.53 5.42 14.03
C PHE A 43 -0.12 6.89 14.19
N ASP A 44 1.17 7.18 14.12
CA ASP A 44 1.70 8.55 14.09
C ASP A 44 1.70 9.06 12.64
N GLU A 45 0.78 9.97 12.33
CA GLU A 45 0.64 10.56 10.99
C GLU A 45 1.93 11.20 10.47
N ASN A 46 2.73 11.81 11.35
CA ASN A 46 4.00 12.43 10.96
C ASN A 46 5.04 11.38 10.56
N THR A 47 5.05 10.23 11.24
CA THR A 47 5.88 9.10 10.84
C THR A 47 5.47 8.61 9.45
N LEU A 48 4.17 8.42 9.22
CA LEU A 48 3.66 7.98 7.91
C LEU A 48 3.98 8.98 6.79
N ARG A 49 3.79 10.29 7.06
CA ARG A 49 4.10 11.38 6.14
C ARG A 49 5.56 11.40 5.77
N ASN A 50 6.45 11.35 6.76
CA ASN A 50 7.89 11.41 6.54
C ASN A 50 8.38 10.25 5.66
N GLN A 51 7.83 9.04 5.88
CA GLN A 51 8.13 7.90 5.03
C GLN A 51 7.63 8.10 3.59
N ALA A 52 6.37 8.54 3.41
CA ALA A 52 5.80 8.79 2.09
C ALA A 52 6.57 9.86 1.30
N GLU A 53 6.83 11.01 1.93
CA GLU A 53 7.60 12.12 1.35
C GLU A 53 9.04 11.71 1.04
N GLY A 54 9.67 10.90 1.89
CA GLY A 54 10.99 10.33 1.67
C GLY A 54 11.08 9.50 0.39
N PHE A 55 10.12 8.59 0.17
CA PHE A 55 10.03 7.83 -1.08
C PHE A 55 9.72 8.71 -2.29
N LEU A 56 8.72 9.57 -2.18
CA LEU A 56 8.30 10.46 -3.27
C LEU A 56 9.44 11.36 -3.74
N SER A 57 10.11 12.04 -2.80
CA SER A 57 11.21 12.95 -3.12
C SER A 57 12.41 12.19 -3.70
N SER A 58 12.82 11.09 -3.08
CA SER A 58 13.99 10.32 -3.53
C SER A 58 13.81 9.78 -4.95
N PHE A 59 12.66 9.17 -5.25
CA PHE A 59 12.42 8.59 -6.56
C PHE A 59 12.12 9.64 -7.63
N LYS A 60 11.29 10.66 -7.35
CA LYS A 60 10.97 11.71 -8.33
C LYS A 60 12.18 12.59 -8.67
N ASN A 61 13.10 12.79 -7.73
CA ASN A 61 14.34 13.53 -8.00
C ASN A 61 15.27 12.78 -8.98
N LEU A 62 15.31 11.45 -8.91
CA LEU A 62 16.11 10.63 -9.83
C LEU A 62 15.38 10.38 -11.16
N TYR A 63 14.07 10.17 -11.10
CA TYR A 63 13.22 9.79 -12.22
C TYR A 63 11.93 10.61 -12.18
N PRO A 64 11.84 11.73 -12.92
CA PRO A 64 10.69 12.65 -12.84
C PRO A 64 9.34 11.98 -13.14
N ASN A 65 9.33 10.93 -13.96
CA ASN A 65 8.13 10.18 -14.35
C ASN A 65 7.87 8.95 -13.45
N THR A 66 8.18 9.02 -12.16
CA THR A 66 7.91 7.93 -11.21
C THR A 66 6.61 8.15 -10.43
N ARG A 67 5.79 7.09 -10.41
CA ARG A 67 4.72 6.92 -9.41
C ARG A 67 5.24 6.04 -8.28
N VAL A 68 5.12 6.52 -7.06
CA VAL A 68 5.34 5.71 -5.86
C VAL A 68 3.98 5.15 -5.45
N VAL A 69 3.88 3.83 -5.32
CA VAL A 69 2.63 3.15 -4.96
C VAL A 69 2.74 2.54 -3.57
N TYR A 70 1.70 2.71 -2.75
CA TYR A 70 1.58 2.07 -1.44
C TYR A 70 0.96 0.68 -1.61
N ALA A 71 1.62 -0.36 -1.08
CA ALA A 71 1.11 -1.72 -1.11
C ALA A 71 0.03 -1.92 -0.03
N CYS A 72 -1.24 -1.99 -0.44
CA CYS A 72 -2.40 -2.04 0.46
C CYS A 72 -2.39 -3.25 1.39
N LYS A 73 -1.81 -4.36 0.95
CA LYS A 73 -1.62 -5.58 1.76
C LYS A 73 -0.86 -5.38 3.07
N ALA A 74 -0.12 -4.27 3.21
CA ALA A 74 0.53 -3.93 4.48
C ALA A 74 -0.51 -3.54 5.53
N PHE A 75 -1.35 -2.55 5.23
CA PHE A 75 -2.56 -2.20 5.98
C PHE A 75 -3.29 -1.06 5.25
N ILE A 76 -4.59 -1.19 4.97
CA ILE A 76 -5.37 -0.10 4.36
C ILE A 76 -6.77 0.00 4.96
N ASN A 77 -7.24 1.23 5.11
CA ASN A 77 -8.62 1.57 5.44
C ASN A 77 -8.97 2.91 4.77
N ILE A 78 -10.23 3.35 4.87
CA ILE A 78 -10.69 4.58 4.20
C ILE A 78 -9.88 5.83 4.64
N PRO A 79 -9.64 6.08 5.95
CA PRO A 79 -8.80 7.21 6.37
C PRO A 79 -7.38 7.19 5.81
N LEU A 80 -6.68 6.06 5.86
CA LEU A 80 -5.32 5.95 5.35
C LEU A 80 -5.25 6.02 3.83
N ALA A 81 -6.25 5.48 3.12
CA ALA A 81 -6.34 5.62 1.68
C ALA A 81 -6.46 7.09 1.27
N ARG A 82 -7.30 7.88 1.94
CA ARG A 82 -7.39 9.33 1.71
C ARG A 82 -6.07 10.02 2.05
N TYR A 83 -5.53 9.71 3.23
CA TYR A 83 -4.29 10.32 3.70
C TYR A 83 -3.11 10.10 2.74
N PHE A 84 -2.91 8.87 2.26
CA PHE A 84 -1.84 8.56 1.31
C PHE A 84 -2.09 9.12 -0.09
N ALA A 85 -3.36 9.19 -0.53
CA ALA A 85 -3.71 9.83 -1.79
C ALA A 85 -3.43 11.35 -1.75
N ASP A 86 -3.74 12.02 -0.64
CA ASP A 86 -3.47 13.44 -0.41
C ASP A 86 -1.95 13.74 -0.40
N LEU A 87 -1.14 12.76 0.04
CA LEU A 87 0.33 12.83 -0.04
C LEU A 87 0.87 12.59 -1.46
N GLY A 88 0.02 12.19 -2.41
CA GLY A 88 0.38 11.96 -3.81
C GLY A 88 0.93 10.56 -4.10
N LEU A 89 0.67 9.58 -3.23
CA LEU A 89 0.94 8.17 -3.50
C LEU A 89 -0.16 7.57 -4.39
N GLY A 90 0.24 6.66 -5.28
CA GLY A 90 -0.69 5.69 -5.88
C GLY A 90 -0.85 4.46 -4.99
N PHE A 91 -1.54 3.43 -5.47
CA PHE A 91 -1.80 2.24 -4.68
C PHE A 91 -1.59 0.95 -5.48
N ASP A 92 -1.05 -0.06 -4.80
CA ASP A 92 -1.05 -1.45 -5.25
C ASP A 92 -2.11 -2.19 -4.43
N VAL A 93 -3.05 -2.83 -5.13
CA VAL A 93 -4.10 -3.68 -4.55
C VAL A 93 -3.95 -5.11 -5.07
N VAL A 94 -4.25 -6.10 -4.23
CA VAL A 94 -4.20 -7.53 -4.58
C VAL A 94 -5.58 -8.21 -4.60
N SER A 95 -6.65 -7.49 -4.25
CA SER A 95 -8.02 -8.02 -4.23
C SER A 95 -9.08 -6.95 -4.47
N GLY A 96 -10.29 -7.39 -4.84
CA GLY A 96 -11.47 -6.53 -4.97
C GLY A 96 -11.88 -5.85 -3.66
N GLY A 97 -11.57 -6.46 -2.51
CA GLY A 97 -11.84 -5.86 -1.20
C GLY A 97 -11.00 -4.60 -0.94
N GLU A 98 -9.71 -4.66 -1.25
CA GLU A 98 -8.83 -3.49 -1.17
C GLU A 98 -9.22 -2.43 -2.19
N LEU A 99 -9.56 -2.83 -3.42
CA LEU A 99 -10.06 -1.91 -4.44
C LEU A 99 -11.35 -1.21 -4.00
N ALA A 100 -12.27 -1.92 -3.32
CA ALA A 100 -13.49 -1.34 -2.78
C ALA A 100 -13.21 -0.30 -1.67
N ILE A 101 -12.18 -0.52 -0.83
CA ILE A 101 -11.73 0.48 0.16
C ILE A 101 -11.27 1.76 -0.54
N LEU A 102 -10.45 1.64 -1.60
CA LEU A 102 -9.98 2.79 -2.36
C LEU A 102 -11.14 3.53 -3.05
N LYS A 103 -12.09 2.79 -3.63
CA LYS A 103 -13.31 3.37 -4.22
C LYS A 103 -14.13 4.13 -3.18
N ALA A 104 -14.36 3.56 -2.00
CA ALA A 104 -15.09 4.20 -0.90
C ALA A 104 -14.34 5.43 -0.32
N ALA A 105 -13.02 5.42 -0.41
CA ALA A 105 -12.18 6.54 -0.05
C ALA A 105 -12.19 7.69 -1.08
N ASN A 106 -12.81 7.50 -2.25
CA ASN A 106 -12.76 8.41 -3.41
C ASN A 106 -11.34 8.63 -3.95
N VAL A 107 -10.50 7.60 -3.88
CA VAL A 107 -9.18 7.61 -4.55
C VAL A 107 -9.38 7.60 -6.07
N ASP A 108 -8.53 8.35 -6.78
CA ASP A 108 -8.45 8.26 -8.24
C ASP A 108 -7.87 6.89 -8.64
N LEU A 109 -8.75 6.00 -9.10
CA LEU A 109 -8.38 4.63 -9.43
C LEU A 109 -7.46 4.52 -10.65
N SER A 110 -7.31 5.59 -11.45
CA SER A 110 -6.31 5.62 -12.52
C SER A 110 -4.86 5.60 -12.00
N THR A 111 -4.67 5.81 -10.70
CA THR A 111 -3.38 5.75 -9.99
C THR A 111 -3.11 4.39 -9.33
N VAL A 112 -3.99 3.40 -9.57
CA VAL A 112 -3.96 2.09 -8.94
C VAL A 112 -3.41 1.02 -9.88
N ASP A 113 -2.53 0.18 -9.33
CA ASP A 113 -2.03 -1.03 -9.97
C ASP A 113 -2.70 -2.25 -9.31
N PHE A 114 -3.45 -3.03 -10.07
CA PHE A 114 -4.15 -4.22 -9.56
C PHE A 114 -3.30 -5.47 -9.80
N HIS A 115 -2.69 -5.94 -8.73
CA HIS A 115 -1.96 -7.20 -8.61
C HIS A 115 -2.87 -8.39 -8.23
N GLY A 116 -2.29 -9.59 -8.19
CA GLY A 116 -2.97 -10.81 -7.78
C GLY A 116 -2.75 -11.92 -8.80
N ASN A 117 -2.42 -13.12 -8.33
CA ASN A 117 -2.11 -14.28 -9.17
C ASN A 117 -3.36 -15.05 -9.64
N ASN A 118 -4.54 -14.68 -9.15
CA ASN A 118 -5.79 -15.34 -9.48
C ASN A 118 -6.97 -14.37 -9.36
N LYS A 119 -6.93 -13.26 -10.11
CA LYS A 119 -8.02 -12.29 -10.15
C LYS A 119 -9.28 -12.97 -10.69
N THR A 120 -10.38 -12.84 -9.97
CA THR A 120 -11.66 -13.40 -10.38
C THR A 120 -12.26 -12.64 -11.57
N PRO A 121 -13.13 -13.27 -12.37
CA PRO A 121 -13.85 -12.56 -13.43
C PRO A 121 -14.59 -11.30 -12.95
N GLN A 122 -15.17 -11.37 -11.75
CA GLN A 122 -15.89 -10.25 -11.13
C GLN A 122 -14.95 -9.11 -10.74
N GLU A 123 -13.78 -9.41 -10.18
CA GLU A 123 -12.76 -8.41 -9.86
C GLU A 123 -12.26 -7.70 -11.12
N ILE A 124 -12.00 -8.45 -12.20
CA ILE A 124 -11.56 -7.88 -13.48
C ILE A 124 -12.64 -6.95 -14.06
N TRP A 125 -13.88 -7.45 -14.14
CA TRP A 125 -15.01 -6.68 -14.68
C TRP A 125 -15.22 -5.36 -13.92
N THR A 126 -15.24 -5.44 -12.59
CA THR A 126 -15.47 -4.27 -11.70
C THR A 126 -14.31 -3.28 -11.78
N ALA A 127 -13.06 -3.76 -11.80
CA ALA A 127 -11.89 -2.90 -11.88
C ALA A 127 -11.79 -2.15 -13.23
N LEU A 128 -12.20 -2.79 -14.33
CA LEU A 128 -12.35 -2.12 -15.63
C LEU A 128 -13.42 -1.03 -15.56
N GLU A 129 -14.61 -1.34 -15.05
CA GLU A 129 -15.72 -0.40 -14.92
C GLU A 129 -15.34 0.82 -14.06
N TRP A 130 -14.55 0.58 -13.01
CA TRP A 130 -14.10 1.62 -12.09
C TRP A 130 -12.88 2.41 -12.58
N GLY A 131 -12.29 2.03 -13.71
CA GLY A 131 -11.18 2.76 -14.33
C GLY A 131 -9.84 2.59 -13.63
N VAL A 132 -9.50 1.36 -13.22
CA VAL A 132 -8.17 1.06 -12.67
C VAL A 132 -7.05 1.36 -13.66
N GLY A 133 -5.98 2.00 -13.17
CA GLY A 133 -4.84 2.42 -13.98
C GLY A 133 -4.14 1.28 -14.72
N HIS A 134 -3.73 0.24 -13.99
CA HIS A 134 -3.08 -0.93 -14.58
C HIS A 134 -3.57 -2.24 -13.98
N PHE A 135 -3.61 -3.28 -14.82
CA PHE A 135 -3.61 -4.66 -14.35
C PHE A 135 -2.18 -5.20 -14.44
N VAL A 136 -1.69 -5.77 -13.34
CA VAL A 136 -0.41 -6.49 -13.33
C VAL A 136 -0.71 -7.96 -13.59
N ILE A 137 -0.46 -8.36 -14.83
CA ILE A 137 -0.78 -9.68 -15.38
C ILE A 137 0.18 -10.73 -14.83
N ASP A 138 -0.40 -11.80 -14.31
CA ASP A 138 0.33 -12.91 -13.69
C ASP A 138 0.23 -14.20 -14.53
N SER A 139 -0.77 -14.31 -15.43
CA SER A 139 -0.95 -15.48 -16.30
C SER A 139 -1.50 -15.14 -17.68
N SER A 140 -1.28 -16.02 -18.67
CA SER A 140 -1.89 -15.91 -20.00
C SER A 140 -3.42 -16.05 -19.97
N HIS A 141 -3.96 -16.83 -19.03
CA HIS A 141 -5.39 -16.96 -18.82
C HIS A 141 -6.02 -15.63 -18.40
N GLU A 142 -5.41 -14.95 -17.42
CA GLU A 142 -5.83 -13.62 -16.98
C GLU A 142 -5.78 -12.61 -18.13
N LEU A 143 -4.71 -12.60 -18.92
CA LEU A 143 -4.58 -11.68 -20.06
C LEU A 143 -5.70 -11.85 -21.08
N ASN A 144 -6.03 -13.10 -21.41
CA ASN A 144 -7.11 -13.40 -22.37
C ASN A 144 -8.47 -12.93 -21.84
N LEU A 145 -8.76 -13.21 -20.56
CA LEU A 145 -10.00 -12.82 -19.92
C LEU A 145 -10.13 -11.29 -19.79
N LEU A 146 -9.05 -10.61 -19.41
CA LEU A 146 -8.99 -9.15 -19.35
C LEU A 146 -9.25 -8.53 -20.73
N ASN A 147 -8.61 -9.05 -21.78
CA ASN A 147 -8.79 -8.54 -23.13
C ASN A 147 -10.22 -8.72 -23.64
N GLU A 148 -10.86 -9.86 -23.34
CA GLU A 148 -12.26 -10.10 -23.64
C GLU A 148 -13.16 -9.06 -22.97
N TYR A 149 -13.03 -8.89 -21.65
CA TYR A 149 -13.89 -7.98 -20.88
C TYR A 149 -13.64 -6.51 -21.21
N ALA A 150 -12.38 -6.12 -21.40
CA ALA A 150 -12.05 -4.77 -21.86
C ALA A 150 -12.68 -4.50 -23.24
N GLY A 151 -12.64 -5.48 -24.15
CA GLY A 151 -13.32 -5.40 -25.45
C GLY A 151 -14.84 -5.26 -25.34
N GLN A 152 -15.48 -6.02 -24.45
CA GLN A 152 -16.92 -5.91 -24.18
C GLN A 152 -17.31 -4.53 -23.63
N GLN A 153 -16.45 -3.92 -22.81
CA GLN A 153 -16.66 -2.57 -22.24
C GLN A 153 -16.18 -1.44 -23.16
N GLY A 154 -15.55 -1.74 -24.30
CA GLY A 154 -14.99 -0.74 -25.22
C GLY A 154 -13.76 0.00 -24.66
N ILE A 155 -13.07 -0.60 -23.69
CA ILE A 155 -11.92 -0.01 -22.99
C ILE A 155 -10.61 -0.55 -23.59
N LYS A 156 -9.60 0.31 -23.72
CA LYS A 156 -8.21 -0.11 -23.94
C LYS A 156 -7.47 -0.03 -22.61
N GLN A 157 -7.32 -1.16 -21.94
CA GLN A 157 -6.73 -1.24 -20.61
C GLN A 157 -5.20 -1.28 -20.69
N ASN A 158 -4.53 -0.46 -19.87
CA ASN A 158 -3.08 -0.55 -19.69
C ASN A 158 -2.75 -1.76 -18.81
N VAL A 159 -1.69 -2.47 -19.18
CA VAL A 159 -1.22 -3.67 -18.46
C VAL A 159 0.27 -3.59 -18.19
N LEU A 160 0.67 -4.20 -17.09
CA LEU A 160 2.06 -4.56 -16.80
C LEU A 160 2.14 -6.08 -16.76
N VAL A 161 3.29 -6.66 -17.13
CA VAL A 161 3.49 -8.11 -17.04
C VAL A 161 4.45 -8.39 -15.88
N ARG A 162 4.03 -9.24 -14.95
CA ARG A 162 4.91 -9.67 -13.86
C ARG A 162 5.96 -10.61 -14.41
N VAL A 163 7.23 -10.33 -14.10
CA VAL A 163 8.38 -11.16 -14.49
C VAL A 163 9.10 -11.68 -13.25
N SER A 164 9.55 -12.93 -13.32
CA SER A 164 10.40 -13.55 -12.29
C SER A 164 11.85 -13.58 -12.80
N PRO A 165 12.69 -12.57 -12.45
CA PRO A 165 14.03 -12.43 -13.01
C PRO A 165 15.02 -13.48 -12.47
N SER A 166 14.58 -14.36 -11.57
CA SER A 166 15.43 -15.37 -10.91
C SER A 166 16.61 -14.75 -10.16
N ILE A 167 16.38 -13.58 -9.54
CA ILE A 167 17.35 -12.90 -8.68
C ILE A 167 17.02 -13.25 -7.22
N ASP A 168 17.98 -13.82 -6.50
CA ASP A 168 17.89 -14.05 -5.06
C ASP A 168 18.36 -12.77 -4.34
N PRO A 169 17.48 -12.03 -3.63
CA PRO A 169 17.85 -10.81 -2.91
C PRO A 169 18.69 -11.09 -1.64
N HIS A 170 19.12 -12.33 -1.39
CA HIS A 170 19.93 -12.73 -0.23
C HIS A 170 19.27 -12.33 1.11
N THR A 171 17.94 -12.40 1.19
CA THR A 171 17.17 -12.22 2.43
C THR A 171 16.61 -13.56 2.92
N HIS A 172 15.99 -13.60 4.11
CA HIS A 172 15.48 -14.85 4.71
C HIS A 172 14.58 -15.63 3.73
N ARG A 173 14.86 -16.94 3.58
CA ARG A 173 14.26 -17.86 2.57
C ARG A 173 12.72 -17.92 2.54
N LEU A 174 12.03 -17.42 3.57
CA LEU A 174 10.57 -17.43 3.71
C LEU A 174 9.88 -16.14 3.23
N THR A 175 10.64 -15.09 2.93
CA THR A 175 10.12 -13.78 2.44
C THR A 175 10.54 -13.48 1.00
N THR A 176 11.23 -14.40 0.33
CA THR A 176 11.68 -14.23 -1.05
C THR A 176 10.55 -14.54 -2.03
N THR A 177 10.03 -13.51 -2.68
CA THR A 177 9.13 -13.62 -3.84
C THR A 177 9.92 -13.32 -5.12
N GLY A 178 9.77 -14.13 -6.19
CA GLY A 178 10.49 -13.92 -7.47
C GLY A 178 11.51 -14.99 -7.86
N VAL A 179 11.59 -16.09 -7.09
CA VAL A 179 12.28 -17.33 -7.48
C VAL A 179 11.32 -18.17 -8.31
N LEU A 180 11.84 -18.94 -9.30
CA LEU A 180 11.07 -19.79 -10.22
C LEU A 180 10.09 -20.76 -9.54
N ASP A 181 10.25 -21.04 -8.24
CA ASP A 181 9.44 -21.96 -7.44
C ASP A 181 8.42 -21.25 -6.54
N SER A 182 8.17 -19.96 -6.78
CA SER A 182 7.08 -19.19 -6.17
C SER A 182 5.93 -19.03 -7.16
N LYS A 183 4.68 -19.07 -6.65
CA LYS A 183 3.47 -18.92 -7.46
C LYS A 183 3.49 -17.66 -8.31
#